data_AF-X1NA74-F1
#
_entry.id   AF-X1NA74-F1
#
_cell.length_a   1.000
_cell.length_b   1.000
_cell.length_c   1.000
_cell.angle_alpha   90.00
_cell.angle_beta   90.00
_cell.angle_gamma   90.00
#
_symmetry.space_group_name_H-M   'P 1'
#
loop_
_entity.id
_entity.type
_entity.pdbx_description
1 polymer ?
#
loop_
_entity_poly.entity_id
_entity_poly.type
_entity_poly.pdbx_seq_one_letter_code
_entity_poly.pdbx_strand_id
1 'polypeptide(L)'
;YQNKMIAGVIIFEFPNLKIIERQFFVSPVNFPYIPGLLTFREGPSLLEAFKKIKTTPDVILFDGQGIAHPRRMGIATHLGLFLGKPTIGCAKSRLSGKYTSVGEEKGGSNLNTISYSLLASINLLIR
;
A
#
# COMPACT_ATOMS: atom_id res chain seq x y z
N TYR A 1 -12.79 22.06 13.43
CA TYR A 1 -12.83 21.14 12.27
C TYR A 1 -11.50 20.45 11.95
N GLN A 2 -10.39 20.83 12.57
CA GLN A 2 -9.07 20.25 12.32
C GLN A 2 -8.87 18.96 13.12
N ASN A 3 -8.25 17.94 12.52
CA ASN A 3 -7.90 16.62 13.08
C ASN A 3 -8.79 15.41 12.68
N LYS A 4 -9.30 15.38 11.44
CA LYS A 4 -9.93 14.18 10.84
C LYS A 4 -9.03 13.57 9.77
N MET A 5 -9.09 12.25 9.63
CA MET A 5 -8.49 11.48 8.54
C MET A 5 -9.59 10.71 7.81
N ILE A 6 -9.43 10.58 6.50
CA ILE A 6 -10.31 9.81 5.63
C ILE A 6 -9.49 8.68 5.05
N ALA A 7 -9.87 7.45 5.36
CA ALA A 7 -9.33 6.25 4.74
C ALA A 7 -10.28 5.81 3.61
N GLY A 8 -9.73 5.52 2.43
CA GLY A 8 -10.51 5.12 1.26
C GLY A 8 -10.01 3.80 0.69
N VAL A 9 -10.94 2.96 0.26
CA VAL A 9 -10.67 1.71 -0.47
C VAL A 9 -11.48 1.74 -1.76
N ILE A 10 -10.82 1.46 -2.89
CA ILE A 10 -11.44 1.38 -4.20
C ILE A 10 -11.09 0.02 -4.79
N ILE A 11 -12.10 -0.69 -5.29
CA ILE A 11 -11.91 -1.98 -5.96
C ILE A 11 -12.12 -1.79 -7.44
N PHE A 12 -11.16 -2.31 -8.20
CA PHE A 12 -11.15 -2.33 -9.64
C PHE A 12 -11.33 -3.77 -10.13
N GLU A 13 -12.14 -3.94 -11.17
CA GLU A 13 -12.08 -5.11 -12.03
C GLU A 13 -10.87 -4.97 -12.96
N PHE A 14 -10.15 -6.06 -13.20
CA PHE A 14 -9.03 -6.13 -14.14
C PHE A 14 -9.34 -7.14 -15.26
N PRO A 15 -8.88 -6.92 -16.51
CA PRO A 15 -7.88 -5.94 -16.97
C PRO A 15 -8.39 -4.51 -17.16
N ASN A 16 -9.71 -4.30 -17.18
CA ASN A 16 -10.28 -3.05 -17.67
C ASN A 16 -10.15 -1.85 -16.72
N LEU A 17 -9.71 -2.07 -15.48
CA LEU A 17 -9.63 -1.08 -14.41
C LEU A 17 -10.97 -0.35 -14.19
N LYS A 18 -12.07 -1.06 -14.33
CA LYS A 18 -13.41 -0.53 -14.03
C LYS A 18 -13.61 -0.54 -12.54
N ILE A 19 -14.01 0.60 -11.96
CA ILE A 19 -14.31 0.65 -10.53
C ILE A 19 -15.64 -0.07 -10.27
N ILE A 20 -15.59 -1.09 -9.41
CA ILE A 20 -16.74 -1.91 -9.04
C ILE A 20 -17.22 -1.65 -7.61
N GLU A 21 -16.36 -1.14 -6.73
CA GLU A 21 -16.74 -0.77 -5.37
C GLU A 21 -15.88 0.38 -4.83
N ARG A 22 -16.47 1.22 -3.98
CA ARG A 22 -15.77 2.28 -3.23
C ARG A 22 -16.30 2.32 -1.81
N GLN A 23 -15.41 2.32 -0.82
CA GLN A 23 -15.77 2.52 0.58
C GLN A 23 -14.81 3.51 1.23
N PHE A 24 -15.29 4.20 2.25
CA PHE A 24 -14.45 5.09 3.04
C PHE A 24 -14.84 5.07 4.52
N PHE A 25 -13.89 5.49 5.35
CA PHE A 25 -14.09 5.68 6.78
C PHE A 25 -13.46 6.99 7.22
N VAL A 26 -14.17 7.73 8.07
CA VAL A 26 -13.71 9.01 8.60
C VAL A 26 -13.52 8.85 10.11
N SER A 27 -12.36 9.22 10.61
CA SER A 27 -12.02 9.13 12.02
C SER A 27 -11.23 10.36 12.48
N PRO A 28 -11.14 10.62 13.78
CA PRO A 28 -10.10 11.51 14.29
C PRO A 28 -8.70 10.91 14.03
N VAL A 29 -7.68 11.77 14.00
CA VAL A 29 -6.27 11.34 13.95
C VAL A 29 -5.74 11.25 15.38
N ASN A 30 -5.49 10.03 15.86
CA ASN A 30 -5.12 9.78 17.25
C ASN A 30 -3.62 9.45 17.43
N PHE A 31 -2.84 9.42 16.35
CA PHE A 31 -1.41 9.10 16.39
C PHE A 31 -0.60 10.10 15.55
N PRO A 32 0.52 10.65 16.05
CA PRO A 32 1.32 11.64 15.34
C PRO A 32 2.00 11.07 14.09
N TYR A 33 2.43 11.93 13.17
CA TYR A 33 3.23 11.47 12.04
C TYR A 33 4.66 11.21 12.50
N ILE A 34 5.05 9.94 12.54
CA ILE A 34 6.41 9.50 12.84
C ILE A 34 6.91 8.65 11.67
N PRO A 35 8.00 9.03 10.98
CA PRO A 35 8.56 8.25 9.88
C PRO A 35 8.80 6.79 10.28
N GLY A 36 8.26 5.87 9.47
CA GLY A 36 8.33 4.44 9.72
C GLY A 36 7.31 3.87 10.72
N LEU A 37 6.36 4.68 11.20
CA LEU A 37 5.22 4.23 12.02
C LEU A 37 3.87 4.59 11.38
N LEU A 38 3.84 4.79 10.06
CA LEU A 38 2.63 5.20 9.32
C LEU A 38 1.42 4.27 9.58
N THR A 39 1.67 2.97 9.70
CA THR A 39 0.59 2.00 9.96
C THR A 39 -0.16 2.28 11.26
N PHE A 40 0.50 2.80 12.30
CA PHE A 40 -0.17 3.14 13.56
C PHE A 40 -1.07 4.36 13.42
N ARG A 41 -0.74 5.25 12.48
CA ARG A 41 -1.52 6.44 12.17
C ARG A 41 -2.73 6.14 11.29
N GLU A 42 -2.56 5.35 10.24
CA GLU A 42 -3.57 5.19 9.19
C GLU A 42 -4.25 3.81 9.18
N GLY A 43 -3.54 2.80 9.69
CA GLY A 43 -3.97 1.40 9.67
C GLY A 43 -5.34 1.15 10.31
N PRO A 44 -5.64 1.68 11.52
CA PRO A 44 -6.96 1.50 12.12
C PRO A 44 -8.10 1.96 11.20
N SER A 45 -7.97 3.15 10.60
CA SER A 45 -9.01 3.70 9.74
C SER A 45 -9.11 2.97 8.39
N LEU A 46 -7.99 2.47 7.87
CA LEU A 46 -8.00 1.60 6.69
C LEU A 46 -8.73 0.28 6.98
N LEU A 47 -8.47 -0.36 8.12
CA LEU A 47 -9.17 -1.58 8.52
C LEU A 47 -10.68 -1.36 8.66
N GLU A 48 -11.12 -0.22 9.21
CA GLU A 48 -12.53 0.14 9.25
C GLU A 48 -13.13 0.39 7.86
N ALA A 49 -12.37 0.94 6.91
CA ALA A 49 -12.81 1.06 5.52
C ALA A 49 -12.93 -0.32 4.84
N PHE A 50 -11.98 -1.23 5.08
CA PHE A 50 -12.03 -2.60 4.57
C PHE A 50 -13.20 -3.42 5.12
N LYS A 51 -13.61 -3.19 6.38
CA LYS A 51 -14.81 -3.86 6.93
C LYS A 51 -16.10 -3.53 6.19
N LYS A 52 -16.17 -2.39 5.49
CA LYS A 52 -17.35 -1.97 4.71
C LYS A 52 -17.38 -2.58 3.30
N ILE A 53 -16.26 -3.14 2.86
CA ILE A 53 -16.13 -3.72 1.53
C ILE A 53 -16.91 -5.04 1.48
N LYS A 54 -17.71 -5.20 0.41
CA LYS A 54 -18.47 -6.45 0.16
C LYS A 54 -17.75 -7.35 -0.83
N THR A 55 -17.00 -6.78 -1.76
CA THR A 55 -16.24 -7.52 -2.78
C THR A 55 -14.88 -7.92 -2.23
N THR A 56 -14.54 -9.21 -2.26
CA THR A 56 -13.23 -9.66 -1.78
C THR A 56 -12.15 -9.39 -2.85
N PRO A 57 -11.13 -8.55 -2.58
CA PRO A 57 -10.04 -8.33 -3.54
C PRO A 57 -9.07 -9.52 -3.58
N ASP A 58 -8.50 -9.77 -4.76
CA ASP A 58 -7.44 -10.77 -4.98
C ASP A 58 -6.07 -10.24 -4.54
N VAL A 59 -5.80 -8.95 -4.78
CA VAL A 59 -4.57 -8.25 -4.42
C VAL A 59 -4.90 -6.83 -3.94
N ILE A 60 -4.14 -6.32 -2.98
CA ILE A 60 -4.36 -5.00 -2.40
C ILE A 60 -3.10 -4.14 -2.60
N LEU A 61 -3.28 -2.95 -3.15
CA LEU A 61 -2.22 -1.95 -3.30
C LEU A 61 -2.38 -0.87 -2.24
N PHE A 62 -1.31 -0.60 -1.50
CA PHE A 62 -1.25 0.48 -0.51
C PHE A 62 -0.33 1.61 -0.99
N ASP A 63 -0.75 2.87 -0.80
CA ASP A 63 0.14 4.03 -0.97
C ASP A 63 1.09 4.11 0.23
N GLY A 64 2.19 3.37 0.15
CA GLY A 64 3.14 3.24 1.23
C GLY A 64 4.09 2.08 1.03
N GLN A 65 5.02 1.91 1.97
CA GLN A 65 6.05 0.88 1.88
C GLN A 65 5.50 -0.49 2.31
N GLY A 66 6.07 -1.54 1.72
CA GLY A 66 5.96 -2.93 2.21
C GLY A 66 7.22 -3.36 2.95
N ILE A 67 7.91 -4.38 2.44
CA ILE A 67 9.18 -4.88 2.98
C ILE A 67 10.34 -3.87 2.85
N ALA A 68 10.20 -2.86 1.99
CA ALA A 68 11.11 -1.73 1.82
C ALA A 68 10.97 -0.71 2.98
N HIS A 69 11.13 -1.23 4.20
CA HIS A 69 10.99 -0.52 5.46
C HIS A 69 12.19 -0.88 6.35
N PRO A 70 12.71 0.03 7.21
CA PRO A 70 13.86 -0.27 8.07
C PRO A 70 13.68 -1.53 8.93
N ARG A 71 12.43 -1.86 9.27
CA ARG A 71 12.03 -3.04 10.06
C ARG A 71 11.33 -4.14 9.24
N ARG A 72 11.38 -4.09 7.91
CA ARG A 72 10.64 -4.97 6.97
C ARG A 72 9.12 -4.99 7.16
N MET A 73 8.57 -4.06 7.95
CA MET A 73 7.18 -3.99 8.36
C MET A 73 6.57 -2.63 8.00
N GLY A 74 6.48 -2.33 6.70
CA GLY A 74 5.73 -1.17 6.21
C GLY A 74 4.22 -1.39 6.27
N ILE A 75 3.43 -0.38 5.89
CA ILE A 75 1.96 -0.44 5.96
C ILE A 75 1.35 -1.56 5.12
N ALA A 76 1.90 -1.82 3.93
CA ALA A 76 1.40 -2.90 3.08
C ALA A 76 1.62 -4.27 3.75
N THR A 77 2.85 -4.54 4.21
CA THR A 77 3.19 -5.78 4.92
C THR A 77 2.37 -5.95 6.18
N HIS A 78 2.26 -4.89 6.99
CA HIS A 78 1.61 -4.94 8.29
C HIS A 78 0.10 -5.15 8.15
N LEU A 79 -0.58 -4.40 7.28
CA LEU A 79 -2.02 -4.59 7.04
C LEU A 79 -2.33 -5.88 6.28
N GLY A 80 -1.42 -6.37 5.43
CA GLY A 80 -1.56 -7.67 4.78
C GLY A 80 -1.71 -8.83 5.76
N LEU A 81 -1.02 -8.77 6.90
CA LEU A 81 -1.18 -9.76 7.99
C LEU A 81 -2.58 -9.74 8.59
N PHE A 82 -3.18 -8.56 8.81
CA PHE A 82 -4.53 -8.44 9.35
C PHE A 82 -5.61 -8.82 8.34
N LEU A 83 -5.40 -8.49 7.06
CA LEU A 83 -6.39 -8.72 6.00
C LEU A 83 -6.33 -10.14 5.44
N GLY A 84 -5.23 -10.87 5.66
CA GLY A 84 -5.04 -12.23 5.13
C GLY A 84 -5.05 -12.26 3.59
N LYS A 85 -4.54 -11.19 2.95
CA LYS A 85 -4.53 -11.02 1.49
C LYS A 85 -3.15 -10.64 0.97
N PRO A 86 -2.82 -10.99 -0.29
CA PRO A 86 -1.64 -10.46 -0.96
C PRO A 86 -1.65 -8.93 -1.01
N THR A 87 -0.54 -8.31 -0.60
CA THR A 87 -0.41 -6.84 -0.56
C THR A 87 0.86 -6.36 -1.23
N ILE A 88 0.75 -5.24 -1.95
CA ILE A 88 1.87 -4.53 -2.57
C ILE A 88 1.92 -3.11 -2.01
N GLY A 89 3.12 -2.66 -1.64
CA GLY A 89 3.37 -1.26 -1.29
C GLY A 89 3.86 -0.46 -2.49
N CYS A 90 3.14 0.60 -2.85
CA CYS A 90 3.47 1.52 -3.94
C CYS A 90 3.79 2.90 -3.37
N ALA A 91 5.01 3.08 -2.85
CA ALA A 91 5.43 4.35 -2.25
C ALA A 91 6.02 5.33 -3.27
N LYS A 92 5.74 6.63 -3.09
CA LYS A 92 6.27 7.72 -3.93
C LYS A 92 7.69 8.18 -3.58
N SER A 93 8.16 7.85 -2.37
CA SER A 93 9.49 8.24 -1.89
C SER A 93 10.13 7.08 -1.12
N ARG A 94 11.46 7.03 -1.18
CA ARG A 94 12.26 5.99 -0.53
C ARG A 94 12.32 6.23 0.97
N LEU A 95 11.93 5.22 1.74
CA LEU A 95 12.11 5.20 3.20
C LEU A 95 13.37 4.43 3.63
N SER A 96 13.75 3.37 2.89
CA SER A 96 14.90 2.51 3.20
C SER A 96 15.45 1.83 1.94
N GLY A 97 16.59 1.14 2.05
CA GLY A 97 17.30 0.50 0.92
C GLY A 97 18.16 1.49 0.12
N LYS A 98 18.95 1.02 -0.84
CA LYS A 98 19.75 1.84 -1.77
C LYS A 98 19.38 1.47 -3.19
N TYR A 99 19.06 2.44 -4.03
CA TYR A 99 18.75 2.20 -5.43
C TYR A 99 19.73 2.90 -6.35
N THR A 100 19.89 2.34 -7.54
CA THR A 100 20.53 2.99 -8.67
C THR A 100 19.45 3.62 -9.55
N SER A 101 19.75 4.79 -10.11
CA SER A 101 18.81 5.50 -10.98
C SER A 101 18.33 4.58 -12.09
N VAL A 102 17.02 4.64 -12.34
CA VAL A 102 16.39 4.05 -13.53
C VAL A 102 16.38 5.11 -14.62
N GLY A 103 16.35 4.67 -15.89
CA GLY A 103 16.15 5.60 -17.00
C GLY A 103 14.78 6.28 -16.93
N GLU A 104 14.62 7.38 -17.66
CA GLU A 104 13.38 8.17 -17.68
C GLU A 104 12.28 7.51 -18.52
N GLU A 105 12.57 6.42 -19.21
CA GLU A 105 11.60 5.68 -19.99
C GLU A 105 10.54 5.02 -19.10
N LYS A 106 9.30 5.04 -19.59
CA LYS A 106 8.21 4.29 -18.97
C LYS A 106 8.56 2.80 -18.93
N GLY A 107 8.58 2.23 -17.74
CA GLY A 107 8.93 0.82 -17.50
C GLY A 107 10.38 0.60 -17.07
N GLY A 108 11.20 1.65 -17.00
CA GLY A 108 12.53 1.59 -16.39
C GLY A 108 12.45 1.04 -14.96
N SER A 109 13.21 -0.02 -14.67
CA SER A 109 13.25 -0.66 -13.36
C SER A 109 14.65 -1.15 -13.02
N ASN A 110 14.99 -1.20 -11.73
CA ASN A 110 16.28 -1.70 -11.26
C ASN A 110 16.12 -2.59 -10.03
N LEU A 111 16.44 -3.87 -10.21
CA LEU A 111 16.22 -4.92 -9.22
C LEU A 111 17.34 -5.07 -8.20
N ASN A 112 18.50 -4.45 -8.44
CA ASN A 112 19.72 -4.65 -7.64
C ASN A 112 19.70 -3.93 -6.28
N THR A 113 18.52 -3.63 -5.76
CA THR A 113 18.28 -2.64 -4.69
C THR A 113 17.79 -3.26 -3.38
N ILE A 114 17.32 -4.51 -3.39
CA ILE A 114 16.88 -5.21 -2.18
C ILE A 114 17.35 -6.66 -2.25
N SER A 115 18.45 -6.98 -1.56
CA SER A 115 18.79 -8.36 -1.24
C SER A 115 17.63 -8.99 -0.48
N TYR A 116 17.06 -10.03 -1.07
CA TYR A 116 15.96 -10.89 -0.62
C TYR A 116 14.51 -10.44 -0.92
N SER A 117 13.88 -11.29 -1.76
CA SER A 117 12.45 -11.54 -2.01
C SER A 117 11.66 -10.63 -2.96
N LEU A 118 11.35 -11.22 -4.12
CA LEU A 118 10.43 -10.87 -5.21
C LEU A 118 10.44 -9.45 -5.77
N LEU A 119 11.05 -9.34 -6.95
CA LEU A 119 10.44 -8.79 -8.17
C LEU A 119 8.92 -8.54 -8.05
N ALA A 120 8.52 -7.29 -7.82
CA ALA A 120 7.36 -6.75 -8.49
C ALA A 120 7.91 -5.92 -9.66
N SER A 121 8.20 -6.58 -10.78
CA SER A 121 8.05 -5.89 -12.06
C SER A 121 6.63 -5.33 -12.06
N ILE A 122 6.48 -4.02 -12.18
CA ILE A 122 5.18 -3.39 -12.44
C ILE A 122 4.83 -3.74 -13.90
N ASN A 123 4.48 -5.01 -14.12
CA ASN A 123 3.37 -5.38 -14.95
C ASN A 123 2.32 -5.81 -13.93
N LEU A 124 1.27 -5.00 -13.79
CA LEU A 124 0.09 -5.31 -13.02
C LEU A 124 -0.54 -6.56 -13.66
N LEU A 125 -0.07 -7.76 -13.30
CA LEU A 125 -0.72 -9.02 -13.63
C LEU A 125 -1.76 -9.27 -12.54
N ILE A 126 -3.01 -8.97 -12.84
CA ILE A 126 -4.13 -9.56 -12.12
C ILE A 126 -4.60 -10.72 -13.01
N ARG A 127 -4.41 -11.92 -12.47
CA ARG A 127 -4.36 -13.23 -13.14
C ARG A 127 -3.18 -13.45 -14.08
#